data_AF-A0A4Q5T767-F1
#
_entry.id   AF-A0A4Q5T767-F1
#
_cell.length_a   1.000
_cell.length_b   1.000
_cell.length_c   1.000
_cell.angle_alpha   90.00
_cell.angle_beta   90.00
_cell.angle_gamma   90.00
#
_symmetry.space_group_name_H-M   'P 1'
#
loop_
_entity.id
_entity.type
_entity.pdbx_description
1 polymer ?
#
loop_
_entity_poly.entity_id
_entity_poly.type
_entity_poly.pdbx_seq_one_letter_code
_entity_poly.pdbx_strand_id
1 'polypeptide(L)'
;MAYRNRIYVGFDGDKDIHYYRLLTAWANNNRIDFDLNDAHDINTAWDSSSEETIKIRLRERFANSKAFILLVGESTKYLYKFVKWEIETAIRLNLPIIVVNLNKKRSKDIDRCPGTVRDVLAIHISYEMKIIAYAIDKWPESHFRHLQKRDTTSYNYPTEIYSKLGL
;
A
#
# COMPACT_ATOMS: atom_id res chain seq x y z
N MET A 1 6.47 19.07 14.08
CA MET A 1 6.16 17.74 13.53
C MET A 1 6.68 17.68 12.10
N ALA A 2 7.60 16.76 11.78
CA ALA A 2 8.01 16.53 10.39
C ALA A 2 6.79 16.03 9.62
N TYR A 3 6.29 16.82 8.67
CA TYR A 3 5.17 16.43 7.80
C TYR A 3 5.65 15.29 6.90
N ARG A 4 5.36 14.04 7.30
CA ARG A 4 5.50 12.88 6.42
C ARG A 4 4.38 12.98 5.38
N ASN A 5 4.72 13.45 4.18
CA ASN A 5 3.76 13.59 3.09
C ASN A 5 3.88 12.48 2.04
N ARG A 6 4.89 11.61 2.20
CA ARG A 6 5.19 10.54 1.26
C ARG A 6 4.37 9.31 1.54
N ILE A 7 3.94 8.63 0.49
CA ILE A 7 3.19 7.38 0.59
C ILE A 7 3.97 6.32 -0.17
N TYR A 8 4.26 5.22 0.50
CA TYR A 8 4.99 4.12 -0.10
C TYR A 8 4.00 3.19 -0.81
N VAL A 9 4.29 2.81 -2.05
CA VAL A 9 3.42 1.92 -2.85
C VAL A 9 4.17 0.64 -3.23
N GLY A 10 3.64 -0.52 -2.83
CA GLY A 10 4.12 -1.84 -3.22
C GLY A 10 3.16 -2.52 -4.21
N PHE A 11 3.69 -3.21 -5.21
CA PHE A 11 2.91 -3.87 -6.27
C PHE A 11 3.75 -4.96 -6.98
N ASP A 12 3.11 -5.73 -7.88
CA ASP A 12 3.79 -6.67 -8.76
C ASP A 12 4.44 -5.93 -9.95
N GLY A 13 5.77 -5.82 -9.96
CA GLY A 13 6.52 -5.08 -10.98
C GLY A 13 6.32 -5.60 -12.41
N ASP A 14 6.15 -6.90 -12.58
CA ASP A 14 6.03 -7.52 -13.91
C ASP A 14 4.64 -7.32 -14.51
N LYS A 15 3.59 -7.39 -13.69
CA LYS A 15 2.19 -7.37 -14.18
C LYS A 15 1.44 -6.09 -13.89
N ASP A 16 1.68 -5.45 -12.75
CA ASP A 16 0.83 -4.39 -12.22
C ASP A 16 1.45 -2.99 -12.36
N ILE A 17 2.62 -2.85 -12.98
CA ILE A 17 3.33 -1.56 -13.17
C ILE A 17 2.48 -0.50 -13.88
N HIS A 18 1.58 -0.90 -14.77
CA HIS A 18 0.71 0.02 -15.48
C HIS A 18 -0.34 0.67 -14.55
N TYR A 19 -0.86 -0.07 -13.55
CA TYR A 19 -1.72 0.51 -12.51
C TYR A 19 -0.94 1.52 -11.68
N TYR A 20 0.28 1.18 -11.28
CA TYR A 20 1.14 2.10 -10.57
C TYR A 20 1.35 3.41 -11.36
N ARG A 21 1.72 3.34 -12.65
CA ARG A 21 1.92 4.53 -13.51
C ARG A 21 0.68 5.41 -13.59
N LEU A 22 -0.51 4.80 -13.66
CA LEU A 22 -1.77 5.50 -13.66
C LEU A 22 -2.03 6.22 -12.32
N LEU A 23 -1.73 5.56 -11.21
CA LEU A 23 -1.81 6.13 -9.86
C LEU A 23 -0.90 7.36 -9.73
N THR A 24 0.33 7.30 -10.26
CA THR A 24 1.28 8.44 -10.26
C THR A 24 0.79 9.59 -11.11
N ALA A 25 0.20 9.31 -12.28
CA ALA A 25 -0.41 10.35 -13.11
C ALA A 25 -1.54 11.08 -12.36
N TRP A 26 -2.37 10.34 -11.62
CA TRP A 26 -3.41 10.93 -10.77
C TRP A 26 -2.83 11.72 -9.59
N ALA A 27 -1.74 11.24 -9.00
CA ALA A 27 -1.04 11.89 -7.90
C ALA A 27 -0.54 13.29 -8.26
N ASN A 28 0.09 13.40 -9.42
CA ASN A 28 0.60 14.66 -9.94
C ASN A 28 -0.51 15.69 -10.11
N ASN A 29 -1.71 15.25 -10.48
CA ASN A 29 -2.87 16.13 -10.58
C ASN A 29 -3.38 16.58 -9.20
N ASN A 30 -3.35 15.69 -8.20
CA ASN A 30 -3.85 15.94 -6.85
C ASN A 30 -2.80 16.43 -5.83
N ARG A 31 -1.57 16.72 -6.27
CA ARG A 31 -0.42 17.10 -5.40
C ARG A 31 -0.12 16.07 -4.29
N ILE A 32 -0.33 14.79 -4.58
CA ILE A 32 0.02 13.69 -3.68
C ILE A 32 1.42 13.20 -4.05
N ASP A 33 2.34 13.17 -3.09
CA ASP A 33 3.72 12.71 -3.28
C ASP A 33 3.78 11.20 -3.00
N PHE A 34 3.78 10.37 -4.05
CA PHE A 34 4.01 8.93 -3.90
C PHE A 34 5.52 8.64 -4.00
N ASP A 35 6.07 8.01 -2.96
CA ASP A 35 7.43 7.48 -2.99
C ASP A 35 7.36 6.05 -3.54
N LEU A 36 8.09 5.85 -4.63
CA LEU A 36 8.15 4.58 -5.35
C LEU A 36 8.80 3.50 -4.50
N ASN A 37 8.14 2.35 -4.36
CA ASN A 37 8.89 1.10 -4.43
C ASN A 37 9.07 0.75 -5.90
N ASP A 38 10.25 1.02 -6.41
CA ASP A 38 10.69 0.35 -7.62
C ASP A 38 11.87 -0.52 -7.23
N ALA A 39 11.60 -1.60 -6.51
CA ALA A 39 12.59 -2.65 -6.26
C ALA A 39 13.11 -3.22 -7.58
N HIS A 40 12.33 -3.11 -8.67
CA HIS A 40 12.78 -3.42 -10.02
C HIS A 40 13.69 -2.33 -10.60
N ASP A 41 13.41 -1.03 -10.51
CA ASP A 41 14.33 0.04 -10.95
C ASP A 41 15.63 0.03 -10.13
N ILE A 42 15.55 -0.24 -8.82
CA ILE A 42 16.71 -0.42 -7.95
C ILE A 42 17.52 -1.67 -8.36
N ASN A 43 16.87 -2.80 -8.67
CA ASN A 43 17.55 -4.00 -9.19
C ASN A 43 18.15 -3.78 -10.58
N THR A 44 17.43 -3.09 -11.47
CA THR A 44 17.81 -2.94 -12.88
C THR A 44 18.94 -1.91 -13.04
N ALA A 45 18.97 -0.86 -12.19
CA ALA A 45 20.06 0.11 -12.19
C ALA A 45 21.33 -0.38 -11.48
N TRP A 46 21.25 -1.43 -10.64
CA TRP A 46 22.34 -1.87 -9.78
C TRP A 46 22.44 -3.40 -9.72
N ASP A 47 22.81 -4.01 -10.84
CA ASP A 47 23.11 -5.45 -11.00
C ASP A 47 24.13 -6.00 -9.95
N SER A 48 24.75 -5.13 -9.13
CA SER A 48 25.75 -5.44 -8.10
C SER A 48 25.33 -5.16 -6.64
N SER A 49 24.09 -4.73 -6.36
CA SER A 49 23.65 -4.46 -4.98
C SER A 49 23.07 -5.70 -4.29
N SER A 50 23.61 -6.08 -3.12
CA SER A 50 23.08 -7.17 -2.30
C SER A 50 21.64 -6.86 -1.82
N GLU A 51 20.80 -7.89 -1.72
CA GLU A 51 19.39 -7.80 -1.27
C GLU A 51 19.25 -7.05 0.08
N GLU A 52 20.24 -7.20 0.97
CA GLU A 52 20.29 -6.53 2.27
C GLU A 52 20.39 -5.00 2.14
N THR A 53 21.20 -4.50 1.20
CA THR A 53 21.37 -3.06 0.95
C THR A 53 20.06 -2.45 0.43
N ILE A 54 19.34 -3.18 -0.43
CA ILE A 54 18.03 -2.76 -0.94
C ILE A 54 17.04 -2.64 0.22
N LYS A 55 16.97 -3.67 1.08
CA LYS A 55 16.08 -3.66 2.26
C LYS A 55 16.38 -2.51 3.23
N ILE A 56 17.64 -2.16 3.45
CA ILE A 56 18.02 -1.03 4.30
C ILE A 56 17.46 0.28 3.74
N ARG A 57 17.68 0.57 2.45
CA ARG A 57 17.18 1.79 1.80
C ARG A 57 15.66 1.85 1.79
N LEU A 58 15.00 0.74 1.50
CA LEU A 58 13.54 0.65 1.52
C LEU A 58 13.01 0.94 2.93
N ARG A 59 13.66 0.42 3.98
CA ARG A 59 13.28 0.68 5.37
C ARG A 59 13.36 2.16 5.73
N GLU A 60 14.35 2.90 5.23
CA GLU A 60 14.46 4.35 5.41
C GLU A 60 13.29 5.09 4.73
N ARG A 61 12.86 4.65 3.55
CA ARG A 61 11.69 5.20 2.86
C ARG A 61 10.40 4.93 3.62
N PHE A 62 10.20 3.70 4.09
CA PHE A 62 9.07 3.36 4.96
C PHE A 62 9.03 4.25 6.21
N ALA A 63 10.17 4.46 6.88
CA ALA A 63 10.24 5.29 8.08
C ALA A 63 9.86 6.76 7.84
N ASN A 64 10.04 7.27 6.62
CA ASN A 64 9.67 8.62 6.21
C ASN A 64 8.26 8.72 5.60
N SER A 65 7.57 7.59 5.42
CA SER A 65 6.25 7.54 4.81
C SER A 65 5.12 7.74 5.83
N LYS A 66 3.99 8.27 5.36
CA LYS A 66 2.74 8.43 6.13
C LYS A 66 1.92 7.15 6.16
N ALA A 67 1.91 6.43 5.06
CA ALA A 67 1.10 5.23 4.86
C ALA A 67 1.78 4.31 3.84
N PHE A 68 1.42 3.03 3.89
CA PHE A 68 1.80 2.00 2.94
C PHE A 68 0.58 1.60 2.11
N ILE A 69 0.68 1.68 0.79
CA ILE A 69 -0.31 1.19 -0.16
C ILE A 69 0.20 -0.10 -0.79
N LEU A 70 -0.61 -1.15 -0.79
CA LEU A 70 -0.34 -2.40 -1.48
C LEU A 70 -1.37 -2.58 -2.60
N LEU A 71 -0.91 -2.61 -3.85
CA LEU A 71 -1.75 -2.98 -5.00
C LEU A 71 -1.83 -4.51 -5.08
N VAL A 72 -3.05 -5.05 -5.08
CA VAL A 72 -3.32 -6.49 -5.13
C VAL A 72 -3.95 -6.85 -6.48
N GLY A 73 -3.12 -7.43 -7.34
CA GLY A 73 -3.46 -8.03 -8.62
C GLY A 73 -3.66 -9.53 -8.55
N GLU A 74 -3.56 -10.20 -9.69
CA GLU A 74 -3.83 -11.64 -9.83
C GLU A 74 -2.69 -12.52 -9.28
N SER A 75 -1.45 -12.07 -9.47
CA SER A 75 -0.25 -12.79 -9.05
C SER A 75 0.31 -12.35 -7.69
N THR A 76 -0.20 -11.27 -7.09
CA THR A 76 0.34 -10.71 -5.85
C THR A 76 0.37 -11.71 -4.69
N LYS A 77 -0.57 -12.67 -4.63
CA LYS A 77 -0.55 -13.77 -3.64
C LYS A 77 0.69 -14.66 -3.71
N TYR A 78 1.35 -14.75 -4.87
CA TYR A 78 2.53 -15.60 -5.08
C TYR A 78 3.84 -14.86 -4.79
N LEU A 79 3.79 -13.57 -4.46
CA LEU A 79 4.96 -12.75 -4.18
C LEU A 79 5.40 -12.90 -2.72
N TYR A 80 6.23 -13.91 -2.44
CA TYR A 80 6.69 -14.22 -1.07
C TYR A 80 8.02 -13.59 -0.67
N LYS A 81 8.73 -12.91 -1.58
CA LYS A 81 10.03 -12.31 -1.32
C LYS A 81 9.89 -10.86 -0.84
N PHE A 82 9.88 -9.90 -1.76
CA PHE A 82 9.85 -8.47 -1.43
C PHE A 82 8.54 -8.04 -0.79
N VAL A 83 7.40 -8.38 -1.40
CA VAL A 83 6.07 -7.98 -0.88
C VAL A 83 5.84 -8.45 0.55
N LYS A 84 6.24 -9.70 0.88
CA LYS A 84 6.18 -10.19 2.26
C LYS A 84 7.02 -9.34 3.20
N TRP A 85 8.28 -9.09 2.83
CA TRP A 85 9.19 -8.27 3.64
C TRP A 85 8.69 -6.83 3.84
N GLU A 86 8.06 -6.24 2.81
CA GLU A 86 7.45 -4.91 2.87
C GLU A 86 6.30 -4.84 3.87
N ILE A 87 5.39 -5.84 3.81
CA ILE A 87 4.29 -5.96 4.77
C ILE A 87 4.83 -6.11 6.18
N GLU A 88 5.81 -7.00 6.40
CA GLU A 88 6.43 -7.20 7.71
C GLU A 88 7.11 -5.92 8.22
N THR A 89 7.73 -5.15 7.34
CA THR A 89 8.38 -3.88 7.67
C THR A 89 7.35 -2.81 8.04
N ALA A 90 6.25 -2.70 7.28
CA ALA A 90 5.15 -1.79 7.60
C ALA A 90 4.54 -2.10 8.98
N ILE A 91 4.33 -3.38 9.30
CA ILE A 91 3.84 -3.82 10.62
C ILE A 91 4.83 -3.42 11.72
N ARG A 92 6.12 -3.72 11.56
CA ARG A 92 7.15 -3.38 12.55
C ARG A 92 7.25 -1.88 12.83
N LEU A 93 6.99 -1.07 11.82
CA LEU A 93 7.02 0.39 11.90
C LEU A 93 5.67 1.01 12.28
N ASN A 94 4.64 0.20 12.53
CA ASN A 94 3.25 0.63 12.77
C ASN A 94 2.74 1.61 11.69
N LEU A 95 3.09 1.34 10.43
CA LEU A 95 2.62 2.13 9.30
C LEU A 95 1.19 1.72 8.92
N PRO A 96 0.28 2.69 8.71
CA PRO A 96 -1.05 2.41 8.19
C PRO A 96 -1.00 1.70 6.84
N ILE A 97 -1.60 0.52 6.75
CA ILE A 97 -1.61 -0.30 5.53
C ILE A 97 -2.95 -0.13 4.80
N ILE A 98 -2.88 0.21 3.52
CA ILE A 98 -4.01 0.37 2.61
C ILE A 98 -3.86 -0.66 1.48
N VAL A 99 -4.78 -1.60 1.41
CA VAL A 99 -4.81 -2.64 0.38
C VAL A 99 -5.79 -2.21 -0.71
N VAL A 100 -5.28 -2.08 -1.93
CA VAL A 100 -6.07 -1.65 -3.08
C VAL A 100 -6.23 -2.83 -4.03
N ASN A 101 -7.45 -3.33 -4.16
CA ASN A 101 -7.72 -4.47 -5.01
C ASN A 101 -7.93 -4.01 -6.46
N LEU A 102 -7.09 -4.51 -7.38
CA LEU A 102 -7.13 -4.15 -8.80
C LEU A 102 -8.38 -4.68 -9.50
N ASN A 103 -9.00 -5.74 -8.96
CA ASN A 103 -10.30 -6.24 -9.42
C ASN A 103 -11.51 -5.40 -8.96
N LYS A 104 -11.28 -4.21 -8.38
CA LYS A 104 -12.31 -3.30 -7.86
C LYS A 104 -13.16 -3.86 -6.72
N LYS A 105 -12.70 -4.94 -6.07
CA LYS A 105 -13.39 -5.49 -4.90
C LYS A 105 -13.29 -4.49 -3.73
N ARG A 106 -14.44 -4.13 -3.17
CA ARG A 106 -14.57 -3.19 -2.03
C ARG A 106 -14.36 -3.86 -0.68
N SER A 107 -13.93 -5.12 -0.68
CA SER A 107 -13.74 -5.95 0.50
C SER A 107 -12.44 -6.73 0.39
N LYS A 108 -12.05 -7.38 1.49
CA LYS A 108 -10.91 -8.29 1.52
C LYS A 108 -11.02 -9.35 0.42
N ASP A 109 -9.94 -9.52 -0.34
CA ASP A 109 -9.87 -10.55 -1.37
C ASP A 109 -9.03 -11.75 -0.92
N ILE A 110 -9.70 -12.79 -0.43
CA ILE A 110 -9.05 -13.98 0.15
C ILE A 110 -8.21 -14.71 -0.90
N ASP A 111 -8.64 -14.70 -2.17
CA ASP A 111 -8.04 -15.44 -3.27
C ASP A 111 -6.79 -14.79 -3.88
N ARG A 112 -6.62 -13.48 -3.67
CA ARG A 112 -5.57 -12.65 -4.28
C ARG A 112 -4.64 -11.99 -3.26
N CYS A 113 -5.10 -11.77 -2.02
CA CYS A 113 -4.26 -11.19 -0.97
C CYS A 113 -3.22 -12.21 -0.49
N PRO A 114 -1.95 -11.80 -0.32
CA PRO A 114 -0.95 -12.63 0.33
C PRO A 114 -1.37 -12.91 1.79
N GLY A 115 -1.07 -14.14 2.27
CA GLY A 115 -1.46 -14.57 3.61
C GLY A 115 -0.97 -13.63 4.72
N THR A 116 0.17 -12.97 4.52
CA THR A 116 0.77 -12.04 5.48
C THR A 116 -0.07 -10.78 5.72
N VAL A 117 -0.85 -10.31 4.74
CA VAL A 117 -1.74 -9.14 4.91
C VAL A 117 -3.11 -9.54 5.46
N ARG A 118 -3.45 -10.83 5.41
CA ARG A 118 -4.78 -11.32 5.79
C ARG A 118 -5.07 -11.03 7.27
N ASP A 119 -4.10 -11.18 8.15
CA ASP A 119 -4.33 -11.08 9.61
C ASP A 119 -3.80 -9.76 10.20
N VAL A 120 -3.79 -8.72 9.38
CA VAL A 120 -3.21 -7.42 9.73
C VAL A 120 -4.28 -6.33 9.68
N LEU A 121 -4.10 -5.32 10.54
CA LEU A 121 -4.89 -4.10 10.57
C LEU A 121 -4.67 -3.27 9.30
N ALA A 122 -5.39 -3.64 8.24
CA ALA A 122 -5.33 -2.99 6.94
C ALA A 122 -6.74 -2.68 6.43
N ILE A 123 -6.87 -1.63 5.61
CA ILE A 123 -8.12 -1.31 4.94
C ILE A 123 -8.11 -1.83 3.51
N HIS A 124 -9.17 -2.51 3.10
CA HIS A 124 -9.35 -3.01 1.73
C HIS A 124 -10.29 -2.10 0.96
N ILE A 125 -9.82 -1.59 -0.18
CA ILE A 125 -10.56 -0.68 -1.06
C ILE A 125 -10.46 -1.12 -2.52
N SER A 126 -11.38 -0.63 -3.35
CA SER A 126 -11.31 -0.80 -4.80
C SER A 126 -10.25 0.11 -5.42
N TYR A 127 -9.71 -0.31 -6.57
CA TYR A 127 -8.82 0.52 -7.38
C TYR A 127 -9.58 1.66 -8.09
N GLU A 128 -9.89 2.72 -7.34
CA GLU A 128 -10.57 3.92 -7.84
C GLU A 128 -9.96 5.18 -7.20
N MET A 129 -9.69 6.21 -8.02
CA MET A 129 -8.95 7.41 -7.58
C MET A 129 -9.56 8.08 -6.35
N LYS A 130 -10.89 8.24 -6.31
CA LYS A 130 -11.58 8.95 -5.22
C LYS A 130 -11.49 8.21 -3.89
N ILE A 131 -11.65 6.88 -3.89
CA ILE A 131 -11.56 6.09 -2.65
C ILE A 131 -10.12 5.96 -2.16
N ILE A 132 -9.15 5.87 -3.08
CA ILE A 132 -7.72 5.86 -2.73
C ILE A 132 -7.33 7.19 -2.08
N ALA A 133 -7.69 8.32 -2.67
CA ALA A 133 -7.44 9.64 -2.09
C ALA A 133 -8.11 9.80 -0.72
N TYR A 134 -9.36 9.34 -0.59
CA TYR A 134 -10.07 9.34 0.70
C TYR A 134 -9.37 8.48 1.75
N ALA A 135 -8.90 7.29 1.37
CA ALA A 135 -8.18 6.39 2.25
C ALA A 135 -6.85 7.00 2.73
N ILE A 136 -6.08 7.62 1.83
CA ILE A 136 -4.81 8.29 2.17
C ILE A 136 -5.01 9.42 3.21
N ASP A 137 -6.13 10.14 3.12
CA ASP A 137 -6.44 11.23 4.03
C ASP A 137 -6.93 10.70 5.39
N LYS A 138 -7.89 9.77 5.39
CA LYS A 138 -8.63 9.34 6.59
C LYS A 138 -8.08 8.11 7.28
N TRP A 139 -7.55 7.14 6.53
CA TRP A 139 -7.11 5.87 7.10
C TRP A 139 -5.99 6.00 8.12
N PRO A 140 -4.93 6.83 7.93
CA PRO A 140 -3.85 6.93 8.90
C PRO A 140 -4.33 7.24 10.31
N GLU A 141 -5.24 8.20 10.46
CA GLU A 141 -5.82 8.56 11.76
C GLU A 141 -6.70 7.44 12.34
N SER A 142 -7.50 6.78 11.50
CA SER A 142 -8.32 5.64 11.91
C SER A 142 -7.46 4.44 12.33
N HIS A 143 -6.39 4.15 11.61
CA HIS A 143 -5.45 3.08 11.91
C HIS A 143 -4.86 3.24 13.32
N PHE A 144 -4.37 4.43 13.68
CA PHE A 144 -3.84 4.67 15.02
C PHE A 144 -4.90 4.53 16.12
N ARG A 145 -6.16 4.93 15.84
CA ARG A 145 -7.28 4.72 16.77
C ARG A 145 -7.60 3.24 16.99
N HIS A 146 -7.58 2.43 15.94
CA HIS A 146 -7.79 0.98 16.04
C HIS A 146 -6.62 0.27 16.72
N LEU A 147 -5.39 0.72 16.46
CA LEU A 147 -4.20 0.19 17.12
C LEU A 147 -4.24 0.41 18.64
N GLN A 148 -4.72 1.57 19.11
CA GLN A 148 -4.93 1.83 20.55
C GLN A 148 -5.97 0.89 21.17
N LYS A 149 -6.96 0.44 20.40
CA LYS A 149 -7.99 -0.52 20.83
C LYS A 149 -7.54 -1.98 20.72
N ARG A 150 -6.32 -2.24 20.26
CA ARG A 150 -5.78 -3.58 19.96
C ARG A 150 -6.60 -4.34 18.91
N ASP A 151 -7.29 -3.62 18.02
CA ASP A 151 -7.93 -4.24 16.86
C ASP A 151 -6.85 -4.69 15.86
N THR A 152 -6.93 -5.95 15.44
CA THR A 152 -6.04 -6.53 14.42
C THR A 152 -6.81 -6.94 13.16
N THR A 153 -8.11 -6.64 13.09
CA THR A 153 -8.99 -7.04 12.01
C THR A 153 -8.80 -6.18 10.77
N SER A 154 -9.05 -6.79 9.60
CA SER A 154 -9.09 -6.08 8.32
C SER A 154 -10.38 -5.26 8.20
N TYR A 155 -10.27 -4.01 7.76
CA TYR A 155 -11.39 -3.09 7.57
C TYR A 155 -11.75 -2.91 6.10
N ASN A 156 -12.98 -2.50 5.84
CA ASN A 156 -13.45 -2.01 4.55
C ASN A 156 -14.36 -0.80 4.76
N TYR A 157 -14.41 0.09 3.77
CA TYR A 157 -15.35 1.20 3.83
C TYR A 157 -16.78 0.71 3.56
N PRO A 158 -17.79 1.24 4.29
CA PRO A 158 -19.18 0.93 3.99
C PRO A 158 -19.59 1.55 2.66
N THR A 159 -20.61 0.96 2.03
CA THR A 159 -21.14 1.39 0.72
C THR A 159 -21.49 2.88 0.68
N GLU A 160 -21.94 3.45 1.80
CA GLU A 160 -22.26 4.87 1.92
C GLU A 160 -21.09 5.80 1.58
N ILE A 161 -19.85 5.42 1.93
CA ILE A 161 -18.65 6.20 1.59
C ILE A 161 -18.43 6.20 0.07
N TYR A 162 -18.62 5.05 -0.58
CA TYR A 162 -18.52 4.94 -2.04
C TYR A 162 -19.59 5.80 -2.72
N SER A 163 -20.84 5.72 -2.27
CA SER A 163 -21.94 6.54 -2.80
C SER A 163 -21.69 8.04 -2.62
N LYS A 164 -21.15 8.48 -1.48
CA LYS A 164 -20.76 9.89 -1.26
C LYS A 164 -19.66 10.37 -2.21
N LEU A 165 -18.76 9.47 -2.61
CA LEU A 165 -17.72 9.75 -3.60
C LEU A 165 -18.25 9.64 -5.05
N GLY A 166 -19.49 9.20 -5.25
CA GLY A 166 -20.09 8.95 -6.56
C GLY A 166 -19.47 7.74 -7.25
N LEU A 167 -19.19 6.67 -6.50
CA LEU A 167 -18.65 5.38 -6.95
C LEU A 167 -19.63 4.24 -6.66
#